data_AF-A0A1F5N124-F1
#
_entry.id   AF-A0A1F5N124-F1
#
_cell.length_a   1.000
_cell.length_b   1.000
_cell.length_c   1.000
_cell.angle_alpha   90.00
_cell.angle_beta   90.00
_cell.angle_gamma   90.00
#
_symmetry.space_group_name_H-M   'P 1'
#
loop_
_entity.id
_entity.type
_entity.pdbx_description
1 polymer ?
#
loop_
_entity_poly.entity_id
_entity_poly.type
_entity_poly.pdbx_seq_one_letter_code
_entity_poly.pdbx_strand_id
1 'polypeptide(L)'
;MQHLGFTDDSFDLALLMFTSFGYFATSEEDLKVLQEVKRVLRPRGMLLLDLPNYDRILTNFHTERELLLQDNSKIVYKQELVGDFLIETRTKIFSNMNQVQMLPIRLRMYNQDSASNVCLQAGFSSVHAFDQNLQVYEPATSNRLWLLCTT
;
A
#
# COMPACT_ATOMS: atom_id res chain seq x y z
N MET A 1 -6.18 8.54 -9.35
CA MET A 1 -5.88 8.47 -10.79
C MET A 1 -6.83 7.45 -11.37
N GLN A 2 -7.79 7.86 -12.20
CA GLN A 2 -8.81 6.95 -12.73
C GLN A 2 -8.52 6.55 -14.19
N HIS A 3 -7.52 7.17 -14.83
CA HIS A 3 -7.13 6.86 -16.20
C HIS A 3 -5.62 7.14 -16.41
N LEU A 4 -4.91 6.19 -17.03
CA LEU A 4 -3.48 6.24 -17.32
C LEU A 4 -3.16 6.84 -18.70
N GLY A 5 -4.14 6.99 -19.58
CA GLY A 5 -3.96 7.58 -20.91
C GLY A 5 -3.27 6.67 -21.93
N PHE A 6 -3.02 5.41 -21.59
CA PHE A 6 -2.55 4.39 -22.53
C PHE A 6 -3.72 3.63 -23.14
N THR A 7 -3.56 3.13 -24.37
CA THR A 7 -4.50 2.19 -24.97
C THR A 7 -4.54 0.88 -24.19
N ASP A 8 -5.58 0.09 -24.40
CA ASP A 8 -5.67 -1.27 -23.85
C ASP A 8 -4.47 -2.11 -24.30
N ASP A 9 -4.10 -3.12 -23.52
CA ASP A 9 -3.06 -4.10 -23.89
C ASP A 9 -1.69 -3.47 -24.29
N SER A 10 -1.32 -2.39 -23.60
CA SER A 10 -0.08 -1.64 -23.90
C SER A 10 1.16 -2.21 -23.21
N PHE A 11 1.00 -2.87 -22.06
CA PHE A 11 2.13 -3.31 -21.22
C PHE A 11 2.09 -4.80 -20.91
N ASP A 12 3.27 -5.38 -20.75
CA ASP A 12 3.44 -6.77 -20.28
C ASP A 12 3.49 -6.85 -18.74
N LEU A 13 3.91 -5.76 -18.07
CA LEU A 13 4.08 -5.69 -16.62
C LEU A 13 3.69 -4.31 -16.07
N ALA A 14 2.95 -4.30 -14.96
CA ALA A 14 2.67 -3.13 -14.15
C ALA A 14 3.21 -3.33 -12.73
N LEU A 15 3.77 -2.28 -12.14
CA LEU A 15 4.36 -2.31 -10.80
C LEU A 15 3.69 -1.23 -9.94
N LEU A 16 3.05 -1.65 -8.85
CA LEU A 16 2.55 -0.76 -7.80
C LEU A 16 3.38 -1.02 -6.54
N MET A 17 4.49 -0.27 -6.41
CA MET A 17 5.53 -0.52 -5.41
C MET A 17 5.51 0.52 -4.29
N PHE A 18 6.12 0.18 -3.15
CA PHE A 18 6.34 1.09 -2.02
C PHE A 18 5.05 1.61 -1.39
N THR A 19 4.06 0.73 -1.21
CA THR A 19 2.75 1.08 -0.62
C THR A 19 2.00 2.11 -1.47
N SER A 20 2.02 2.03 -2.79
CA SER A 20 1.36 3.02 -3.67
C SER A 20 -0.15 2.82 -3.85
N PHE A 21 -0.81 2.01 -3.02
CA PHE A 21 -2.21 1.60 -3.15
C PHE A 21 -2.97 1.74 -1.81
N GLY A 22 -4.28 2.03 -1.88
CA GLY A 22 -5.13 2.18 -0.69
C GLY A 22 -5.23 3.60 -0.12
N TYR A 23 -4.82 4.63 -0.86
CA TYR A 23 -4.89 6.03 -0.41
C TYR A 23 -6.26 6.69 -0.66
N PHE A 24 -7.15 6.07 -1.43
CA PHE A 24 -8.43 6.67 -1.77
C PHE A 24 -9.42 6.59 -0.60
N ALA A 25 -10.46 7.44 -0.66
CA ALA A 25 -11.44 7.51 0.41
C ALA A 25 -12.32 6.25 0.45
N THR A 26 -12.58 5.65 -0.72
CA THR A 26 -13.47 4.50 -0.84
C THR A 26 -12.81 3.30 -1.53
N SER A 27 -13.27 2.09 -1.20
CA SER A 27 -12.79 0.84 -1.80
C SER A 27 -13.08 0.76 -3.30
N GLU A 28 -14.13 1.43 -3.76
CA GLU A 28 -14.51 1.49 -5.17
C GLU A 28 -13.51 2.31 -5.98
N GLU A 29 -12.91 3.34 -5.39
CA GLU A 29 -11.84 4.10 -6.03
C GLU A 29 -10.54 3.28 -6.10
N ASP A 30 -10.22 2.53 -5.05
CA ASP A 30 -9.10 1.57 -5.06
C ASP A 30 -9.31 0.50 -6.16
N LEU A 31 -10.53 -0.05 -6.27
CA LEU A 31 -10.90 -1.00 -7.32
C LEU A 31 -10.71 -0.41 -8.73
N LYS A 32 -11.12 0.84 -8.96
CA LYS A 32 -10.93 1.52 -10.26
C LYS A 32 -9.47 1.62 -10.65
N VAL A 33 -8.56 1.79 -9.71
CA VAL A 33 -7.11 1.78 -10.00
C VAL A 33 -6.69 0.42 -10.54
N LEU A 34 -7.09 -0.67 -9.90
CA LEU A 34 -6.74 -2.02 -10.36
C LEU A 34 -7.40 -2.37 -11.69
N GLN A 35 -8.63 -1.92 -11.93
CA GLN A 35 -9.31 -2.08 -13.23
C GLN A 35 -8.57 -1.35 -14.34
N GLU A 36 -8.11 -0.12 -14.08
CA GLU A 36 -7.34 0.64 -15.04
C GLU A 36 -5.97 0.01 -15.32
N VAL A 37 -5.32 -0.55 -14.30
CA VAL A 37 -4.10 -1.35 -14.48
C VAL A 37 -4.40 -2.60 -15.31
N LYS A 38 -5.48 -3.32 -15.02
CA LYS A 38 -5.88 -4.53 -15.75
C LYS A 38 -6.18 -4.24 -17.22
N ARG A 39 -6.76 -3.08 -17.53
CA ARG A 39 -7.08 -2.63 -18.89
C ARG A 39 -5.82 -2.43 -19.74
N VAL A 40 -4.79 -1.80 -19.18
CA VAL A 40 -3.56 -1.49 -19.93
C VAL A 40 -2.60 -2.69 -20.03
N LEU A 41 -2.87 -3.78 -19.30
CA LEU A 41 -2.09 -5.01 -19.35
C LEU A 41 -2.59 -5.96 -20.44
N ARG A 42 -1.67 -6.42 -21.28
CA ARG A 42 -1.89 -7.43 -22.33
C ARG A 42 -2.42 -8.75 -21.77
N PRO A 43 -2.99 -9.63 -22.62
CA PRO A 43 -3.19 -11.02 -22.25
C PRO A 43 -1.87 -11.68 -21.83
N ARG A 44 -1.90 -12.37 -20.68
CA ARG A 44 -0.74 -12.91 -19.95
C ARG A 44 0.19 -11.85 -19.34
N GLY A 45 -0.24 -10.59 -19.30
CA GLY A 45 0.42 -9.54 -18.56
C GLY A 45 0.29 -9.74 -17.06
N MET A 46 1.11 -9.02 -16.30
CA MET A 46 1.20 -9.20 -14.86
C MET A 46 1.17 -7.86 -14.12
N LEU A 47 0.60 -7.88 -12.93
CA LEU A 47 0.74 -6.82 -11.93
C LEU A 47 1.52 -7.38 -10.74
N LEU A 48 2.55 -6.65 -10.29
CA LEU A 48 3.11 -6.81 -8.95
C LEU A 48 2.63 -5.65 -8.06
N LEU A 49 1.90 -6.01 -7.00
CA LEU A 49 1.36 -5.07 -6.02
C LEU A 49 2.04 -5.26 -4.66
N ASP A 50 2.74 -4.24 -4.19
CA ASP A 50 3.46 -4.21 -2.92
C ASP A 50 2.64 -3.51 -1.82
N LEU A 51 2.24 -4.28 -0.81
CA LEU A 51 1.46 -3.83 0.33
C LEU A 51 2.22 -4.01 1.65
N PRO A 52 1.95 -3.16 2.65
CA PRO A 52 2.38 -3.43 4.01
C PRO A 52 1.76 -4.74 4.51
N ASN A 53 2.53 -5.54 5.25
CA ASN A 53 1.96 -6.66 5.98
C ASN A 53 1.28 -6.14 7.25
N TYR A 54 -0.01 -5.79 7.15
CA TYR A 54 -0.78 -5.30 8.30
C TYR A 54 -1.02 -6.39 9.35
N ASP A 55 -1.10 -7.67 8.96
CA ASP A 55 -1.23 -8.78 9.92
C ASP A 55 -0.04 -8.75 10.91
N ARG A 56 1.19 -8.55 10.41
CA ARG A 56 2.37 -8.39 11.26
C ARG A 56 2.45 -7.04 11.95
N ILE A 57 2.23 -5.93 11.23
CA ILE A 57 2.36 -4.57 11.80
C ILE A 57 1.44 -4.41 13.02
N LEU A 58 0.23 -4.96 12.96
CA LEU A 58 -0.76 -4.83 14.03
C LEU A 58 -0.44 -5.67 15.28
N THR A 59 0.41 -6.72 15.18
CA THR A 59 0.82 -7.52 16.36
C THR A 59 1.64 -6.72 17.37
N ASN A 60 2.46 -5.78 16.91
CA ASN A 60 3.30 -4.91 17.74
C ASN A 60 3.02 -3.45 17.38
N PHE A 61 1.73 -3.10 17.36
CA PHE A 61 1.31 -1.77 16.95
C PHE A 61 1.75 -0.72 17.96
N HIS A 62 2.44 0.32 17.47
CA HIS A 62 2.83 1.47 18.27
C HIS A 62 2.06 2.70 17.78
N THR A 63 1.28 3.30 18.67
CA THR A 63 0.50 4.52 18.37
C THR A 63 1.38 5.74 18.16
N GLU A 64 2.62 5.71 18.64
CA GLU A 64 3.57 6.81 18.49
C GLU A 64 4.99 6.28 18.29
N ARG A 65 5.75 6.94 17.42
CA ARG A 65 7.20 6.73 17.27
C ARG A 65 7.90 8.03 16.90
N GLU A 66 9.21 8.09 17.20
CA GLU A 66 10.05 9.24 16.87
C GLU A 66 11.19 8.85 15.94
N LEU A 67 11.56 9.75 15.03
CA LEU A 67 12.76 9.66 14.21
C LEU A 67 13.63 10.90 14.46
N LEU A 68 14.81 10.70 15.04
CA LEU A 68 15.81 11.75 15.19
C LEU A 68 16.54 11.97 13.86
N LEU A 69 16.69 13.24 13.47
CA LEU A 69 17.38 13.66 12.26
C LEU A 69 18.79 14.20 12.60
N GLN A 70 19.66 14.26 11.59
CA GLN A 70 21.06 14.69 11.77
C GLN A 70 21.20 16.15 12.24
N ASP A 71 20.21 17.01 11.95
CA ASP A 71 20.16 18.41 12.37
C ASP A 71 19.60 18.61 13.80
N ASN A 72 19.52 17.53 14.59
CA ASN A 72 18.88 17.46 15.91
C ASN A 72 17.38 17.80 15.92
N SER A 73 16.73 17.94 14.75
CA SER A 73 15.28 17.94 14.67
C SER A 73 14.75 16.50 14.77
N LYS A 74 13.46 16.34 15.08
CA LYS A 74 12.81 15.02 15.10
C LYS A 74 11.48 15.03 14.37
N ILE A 75 11.08 13.88 13.85
CA ILE A 75 9.73 13.64 13.35
C ILE A 75 9.00 12.74 14.33
N VAL A 76 7.87 13.22 14.85
CA VAL A 76 6.94 12.42 15.65
C VAL A 76 5.85 11.91 14.72
N TYR A 77 5.68 10.59 14.68
CA TYR A 77 4.63 9.90 13.94
C TYR A 77 3.59 9.45 14.94
N LYS A 78 2.33 9.80 14.70
CA LYS A 78 1.17 9.33 15.49
C LYS A 78 0.25 8.54 14.59
N GLN A 79 -0.09 7.33 15.02
CA GLN A 79 -0.86 6.36 14.25
C GLN A 79 -2.17 6.04 14.96
N GLU A 80 -3.26 6.07 14.20
CA GLU A 80 -4.61 5.77 14.67
C GLU A 80 -5.27 4.75 13.73
N LEU A 81 -6.01 3.81 14.31
CA LEU A 81 -6.81 2.84 13.56
C LEU A 81 -8.27 3.29 13.58
N VAL A 82 -8.84 3.54 12.40
CA VAL A 82 -10.21 4.03 12.24
C VAL A 82 -10.93 3.18 11.19
N GLY A 83 -11.71 2.19 11.66
CA GLY A 83 -12.26 1.15 10.80
C GLY A 83 -11.15 0.42 10.06
N ASP A 84 -11.25 0.37 8.73
CA ASP A 84 -10.25 -0.30 7.87
C ASP A 84 -9.06 0.59 7.52
N PHE A 85 -8.88 1.74 8.18
CA PHE A 85 -7.82 2.69 7.86
C PHE A 85 -6.78 2.82 8.97
N LEU A 86 -5.53 2.92 8.56
CA LEU A 86 -4.43 3.48 9.33
C LEU A 86 -4.30 4.96 8.96
N ILE A 87 -4.42 5.84 9.96
CA ILE A 87 -4.18 7.27 9.81
C ILE A 87 -2.84 7.59 10.48
N GLU A 88 -1.91 8.18 9.74
CA GLU A 88 -0.61 8.61 10.24
C GLU A 88 -0.49 10.15 10.16
N THR A 89 -0.41 10.77 11.33
CA THR A 89 -0.07 12.19 11.49
C THR A 89 1.42 12.32 11.74
N ARG A 90 2.07 13.29 11.09
CA ARG A 90 3.51 13.51 11.22
C ARG A 90 3.78 14.95 11.59
N THR A 91 4.56 15.16 12.65
CA THR A 91 4.95 16.49 13.10
C THR A 91 6.46 16.57 13.16
N LYS A 92 7.06 17.50 12.39
CA LYS A 92 8.49 17.81 12.51
C LYS A 92 8.66 18.83 13.64
N ILE A 93 9.51 18.49 14.60
CA ILE A 93 9.92 19.36 15.71
C ILE A 93 11.37 19.76 15.45
N PHE A 94 11.60 21.05 15.23
CA PHE A 94 12.92 21.63 14.95
C PHE A 94 13.74 21.77 16.23
N SER A 95 15.06 21.91 16.11
CA SER A 95 15.98 22.09 17.25
C SER A 95 15.70 23.35 18.07
N ASN A 96 15.08 24.37 17.45
CA ASN A 96 14.61 25.58 18.13
C ASN A 96 13.20 25.43 18.75
N MET A 97 12.68 24.21 18.86
CA MET A 97 11.36 23.86 19.38
C MET A 97 10.16 24.29 18.52
N ASN A 98 10.39 24.94 17.37
CA ASN A 98 9.30 25.16 16.41
C ASN A 98 8.75 23.82 15.92
N GLN A 99 7.47 23.79 15.55
CA GLN A 99 6.82 22.58 15.06
C GLN A 99 6.04 22.86 13.80
N VAL A 100 6.10 21.91 12.86
CA VAL A 100 5.29 21.92 11.64
C VAL A 100 4.61 20.56 11.50
N GLN A 101 3.29 20.57 11.46
CA GLN A 101 2.49 19.39 11.16
C GLN A 101 2.41 19.21 9.64
N MET A 102 2.68 17.99 9.17
CA MET A 102 2.53 17.59 7.77
C MET A 102 1.10 17.14 7.50
N LEU A 103 0.71 17.10 6.22
CA LEU A 103 -0.56 16.50 5.83
C LEU A 103 -0.61 15.03 6.30
N PRO A 104 -1.72 14.63 6.97
CA PRO A 104 -1.88 13.27 7.43
C PRO A 104 -1.98 12.32 6.23
N ILE A 105 -1.46 11.13 6.41
CA ILE A 105 -1.65 10.03 5.48
C ILE A 105 -2.79 9.17 6.00
N ARG A 106 -3.70 8.79 5.10
CA ARG A 106 -4.73 7.79 5.38
C ARG A 106 -4.54 6.64 4.39
N LEU A 107 -4.41 5.44 4.91
CA LEU A 107 -4.16 4.22 4.15
C LEU A 107 -5.19 3.18 4.55
N ARG A 108 -5.90 2.62 3.58
CA ARG A 108 -6.72 1.44 3.80
C ARG A 108 -5.82 0.24 4.05
N MET A 109 -6.11 -0.50 5.09
CA MET A 109 -5.40 -1.70 5.46
C MET A 109 -5.96 -2.88 4.67
N TYR A 110 -5.12 -3.45 3.83
CA TYR A 110 -5.42 -4.68 3.11
C TYR A 110 -4.52 -5.80 3.64
N ASN A 111 -5.14 -6.93 4.00
CA ASN A 111 -4.45 -8.20 4.21
C ASN A 111 -4.48 -9.05 2.93
N GLN A 112 -3.89 -10.25 2.98
CA GLN A 112 -3.83 -11.14 1.81
C GLN A 112 -5.20 -11.39 1.19
N ASP A 113 -6.21 -11.73 1.99
CA ASP A 113 -7.53 -12.11 1.49
C ASP A 113 -8.25 -10.93 0.86
N SER A 114 -8.32 -9.80 1.57
CA SER A 114 -9.01 -8.59 1.10
C SER A 114 -8.35 -8.01 -0.15
N ALA A 115 -7.01 -7.95 -0.20
CA ALA A 115 -6.29 -7.50 -1.39
C ALA A 115 -6.48 -8.43 -2.58
N SER A 116 -6.42 -9.75 -2.35
CA SER A 116 -6.63 -10.75 -3.41
C SER A 116 -8.04 -10.66 -3.99
N ASN A 117 -9.05 -10.49 -3.13
CA ASN A 117 -10.44 -10.33 -3.55
C ASN A 117 -10.63 -9.08 -4.42
N VAL A 118 -10.02 -7.95 -4.08
CA VAL A 118 -10.13 -6.72 -4.88
C VAL A 118 -9.42 -6.87 -6.23
N CYS A 119 -8.29 -7.58 -6.28
CA CYS A 119 -7.61 -7.92 -7.53
C CYS A 119 -8.49 -8.81 -8.41
N LEU A 120 -9.11 -9.85 -7.86
CA LEU A 120 -10.02 -10.72 -8.63
C LEU A 120 -11.25 -9.94 -9.14
N GLN A 121 -11.84 -9.07 -8.32
CA GLN A 121 -12.93 -8.19 -8.73
C GLN A 121 -12.53 -7.20 -9.82
N ALA A 122 -11.26 -6.80 -9.88
CA ALA A 122 -10.74 -5.95 -10.95
C ALA A 122 -10.58 -6.67 -12.30
N GLY A 123 -10.74 -8.01 -12.33
CA GLY A 123 -10.66 -8.82 -13.53
C GLY A 123 -9.32 -9.53 -13.75
N PHE A 124 -8.48 -9.65 -12.72
CA PHE A 124 -7.33 -10.55 -12.77
C PHE A 124 -7.78 -12.01 -12.63
N SER A 125 -7.15 -12.91 -13.38
CA SER A 125 -7.49 -14.33 -13.47
C SER A 125 -6.92 -15.17 -12.30
N SER A 126 -5.77 -14.76 -11.77
CA SER A 126 -5.17 -15.38 -10.59
C SER A 126 -4.40 -14.35 -9.76
N VAL A 127 -4.23 -14.67 -8.47
CA VAL A 127 -3.48 -13.87 -7.51
C VAL A 127 -2.65 -14.81 -6.66
N HIS A 128 -1.35 -14.55 -6.56
CA HIS A 128 -0.43 -15.32 -5.72
C HIS A 128 0.30 -14.37 -4.76
N ALA A 129 0.38 -14.77 -3.50
CA ALA A 129 1.01 -13.97 -2.45
C ALA A 129 2.46 -14.42 -2.19
N PHE A 130 3.37 -13.45 -2.13
CA PHE A 130 4.77 -13.64 -1.83
C PHE A 130 5.25 -12.65 -0.77
N ASP A 131 6.37 -12.95 -0.14
CA ASP A 131 7.12 -11.97 0.64
C ASP A 131 8.05 -11.13 -0.25
N GLN A 132 8.75 -10.15 0.34
CA GLN A 132 9.69 -9.28 -0.37
C GLN A 132 10.92 -10.00 -0.96
N ASN A 133 11.13 -11.27 -0.60
CA ASN A 133 12.20 -12.13 -1.13
C ASN A 133 11.67 -13.16 -2.13
N LEU A 134 10.42 -12.99 -2.60
CA LEU A 134 9.73 -13.92 -3.50
C LEU A 134 9.53 -15.33 -2.91
N GLN A 135 9.52 -15.46 -1.59
CA GLN A 135 9.12 -16.68 -0.89
C GLN A 135 7.62 -16.68 -0.63
N VAL A 136 7.08 -17.80 -0.15
CA VAL A 136 5.69 -17.88 0.30
C VAL A 136 5.45 -16.82 1.37
N TYR A 137 4.38 -16.04 1.19
CA TYR A 137 3.98 -15.04 2.17
C TYR A 137 3.49 -15.72 3.47
N GLU A 138 4.01 -15.24 4.59
CA GLU A 138 3.65 -15.69 5.92
C GLU A 138 3.19 -14.47 6.76
N PRO A 139 1.90 -14.36 7.10
CA PRO A 139 1.33 -13.18 7.77
C PRO A 139 2.07 -12.78 9.04
N ALA A 140 2.59 -13.74 9.81
CA ALA A 140 3.28 -13.46 11.07
C ALA A 140 4.73 -12.98 10.90
N THR A 141 5.41 -13.34 9.81
CA THR A 141 6.88 -13.21 9.71
C THR A 141 7.35 -12.43 8.48
N SER A 142 6.60 -12.41 7.38
CA SER A 142 6.96 -11.62 6.18
C SER A 142 6.96 -10.12 6.51
N ASN A 143 7.91 -9.36 5.94
CA ASN A 143 7.96 -7.92 6.17
C ASN A 143 6.90 -7.18 5.32
N ARG A 144 6.66 -7.69 4.11
CA ARG A 144 5.72 -7.13 3.14
C ARG A 144 4.87 -8.20 2.50
N LEU A 145 3.70 -7.82 2.02
CA LEU A 145 2.80 -8.64 1.22
C LEU A 145 2.94 -8.20 -0.24
N TRP A 146 3.47 -9.08 -1.08
CA TRP A 146 3.49 -8.87 -2.53
C TRP A 146 2.44 -9.74 -3.18
N LEU A 147 1.57 -9.15 -3.99
CA LEU A 147 0.63 -9.89 -4.82
C LEU A 147 1.08 -9.87 -6.27
N LEU A 148 1.22 -11.05 -6.84
CA LEU A 148 1.43 -11.25 -8.27
C LEU A 148 0.09 -11.63 -8.90
N CYS A 149 -0.48 -10.71 -9.68
CA CYS A 149 -1.77 -10.87 -10.33
C CYS A 149 -1.56 -11.11 -11.84
N THR A 150 -2.21 -12.13 -12.40
CA THR A 150 -2.16 -12.43 -13.84
C THR A 150 -3.46 -12.03 -14.52
N THR A 151 -3.37 -11.55 -15.77
CA THR A 151 -4.56 -11.23 -16.58
C THR A 151 -5.29 -12.46 -17.10
#